data_AF-A0A0G0T7Z0-F1
#
_entry.id   AF-A0A0G0T7Z0-F1
#
_cell.length_a   1.000
_cell.length_b   1.000
_cell.length_c   1.000
_cell.angle_alpha   90.00
_cell.angle_beta   90.00
_cell.angle_gamma   90.00
#
_symmetry.space_group_name_H-M   'P 1'
#
loop_
_entity.id
_entity.type
_entity.pdbx_description
1 polymer ?
#
loop_
_entity_poly.entity_id
_entity_poly.type
_entity_poly.pdbx_seq_one_letter_code
_entity_poly.pdbx_strand_id
1 'polypeptide(L)'
;MKLKLVEKKDEAKGTTSFFLEPERPVSFLPGQYIYLTIPTLIFPDSKGATRHFTISSSPTEGEILRVTTRMREESGFKKSLDELPIGAQIDGEGPNGTFVFDEGEKLNNVFVAGGIGITPFRSMIKYIVDKNLTTPIYLIYSNSDNDFVFKKEFDEIVSSHPNIKVQYVPTSTEGHLDELKISKFITNQKFDMSQPGRAIENWKLKISSLTWWLCGPPPMVDTMENVLGKMGITSNHIRSEKFTGY
;
A
#
# COMPACT_ATOMS: atom_id res chain seq x y z
N MET A 1 -13.71 18.96 4.89
CA MET A 1 -12.60 19.76 5.44
C MET A 1 -11.89 20.46 4.31
N LYS A 2 -11.31 21.64 4.54
CA LYS A 2 -10.40 22.28 3.57
C LYS A 2 -8.99 21.71 3.70
N LEU A 3 -8.37 21.44 2.56
CA LEU A 3 -7.00 20.95 2.44
C LEU A 3 -6.20 21.90 1.54
N LYS A 4 -5.04 22.34 2.01
CA LYS A 4 -4.13 23.20 1.26
C LYS A 4 -2.99 22.36 0.70
N LEU A 5 -2.77 22.42 -0.61
CA LEU A 5 -1.63 21.76 -1.24
C LEU A 5 -0.35 22.51 -0.88
N VAL A 6 0.56 21.87 -0.15
CA VAL A 6 1.79 22.52 0.36
C VAL A 6 3.07 22.03 -0.33
N GLU A 7 3.07 20.82 -0.87
CA GLU A 7 4.21 20.26 -1.59
C GLU A 7 3.75 19.23 -2.63
N LYS A 8 4.53 19.10 -3.71
CA LYS A 8 4.47 17.98 -4.66
C LYS A 8 5.85 17.36 -4.75
N LYS A 9 5.91 16.04 -4.83
CA LYS A 9 7.16 15.30 -4.94
C LYS A 9 7.04 14.13 -5.90
N ASP A 10 7.95 14.04 -6.86
CA ASP A 10 8.07 12.87 -7.72
C ASP A 10 8.72 11.73 -6.94
N GLU A 11 8.01 10.60 -6.84
CA GLU A 11 8.44 9.43 -6.08
C GLU A 11 9.07 8.35 -6.96
N ALA A 12 8.61 8.27 -8.20
CA ALA A 12 9.04 7.33 -9.23
C ALA A 12 8.52 7.85 -10.59
N LYS A 13 8.93 7.23 -11.68
CA LYS A 13 8.43 7.54 -13.03
C LYS A 13 6.90 7.49 -13.06
N GLY A 14 6.30 8.63 -13.41
CA GLY A 14 4.85 8.78 -13.50
C GLY A 14 4.14 8.55 -12.16
N THR A 15 4.79 8.79 -11.01
CA THR A 15 4.18 8.71 -9.69
C THR A 15 4.54 9.92 -8.86
N THR A 16 3.52 10.63 -8.37
CA THR A 16 3.67 11.88 -7.64
C THR A 16 2.95 11.79 -6.29
N SER A 17 3.61 12.30 -5.25
CA SER A 17 3.04 12.57 -3.94
C SER A 17 2.55 14.01 -3.87
N PHE A 18 1.36 14.21 -3.29
CA PHE A 18 0.78 15.51 -2.96
C PHE A 18 0.64 15.60 -1.45
N PHE A 19 1.21 16.65 -0.87
CA PHE A 19 1.17 16.92 0.56
C PHE A 19 0.12 17.99 0.84
N LEU A 20 -0.80 17.67 1.73
CA LEU A 20 -2.03 18.38 1.97
C LEU A 20 -2.10 18.76 3.45
N GLU A 21 -2.03 20.05 3.74
CA GLU A 21 -2.21 20.62 5.06
C GLU A 21 -3.71 20.79 5.33
N PRO A 22 -4.30 20.04 6.28
CA PRO A 22 -5.71 20.21 6.61
C PRO A 22 -5.93 21.45 7.49
N GLU A 23 -7.09 22.08 7.36
CA GLU A 23 -7.47 23.25 8.19
C GLU A 23 -7.52 22.95 9.71
N ARG A 24 -7.65 21.67 10.06
CA ARG A 24 -7.65 21.13 11.42
C ARG A 24 -6.98 19.76 11.40
N PRO A 25 -6.35 19.33 12.52
CA PRO A 25 -5.77 18.00 12.61
C PRO A 25 -6.77 16.89 12.26
N VAL A 26 -6.32 15.90 11.50
CA VAL A 26 -7.12 14.76 11.06
C VAL A 26 -6.61 13.51 11.75
N SER A 27 -7.45 12.88 12.57
CA SER A 27 -7.16 11.57 13.16
C SER A 27 -7.59 10.47 12.21
N PHE A 28 -6.69 9.55 11.87
CA PHE A 28 -6.96 8.42 10.97
C PHE A 28 -6.14 7.19 11.39
N LEU A 29 -6.55 6.02 10.90
CA LEU A 29 -5.81 4.77 11.05
C LEU A 29 -4.98 4.49 9.80
N PRO A 30 -3.79 3.88 9.94
CA PRO A 30 -2.96 3.55 8.79
C PRO A 30 -3.67 2.59 7.84
N GLY A 31 -3.76 2.98 6.56
CA GLY A 31 -4.50 2.25 5.52
C GLY A 31 -5.81 2.93 5.08
N GLN A 32 -6.32 3.91 5.83
CA GLN A 32 -7.50 4.67 5.42
C GLN A 32 -7.25 5.57 4.20
N TYR A 33 -8.34 5.99 3.55
CA TYR A 33 -8.33 6.89 2.40
C TYR A 33 -9.16 8.15 2.65
N ILE A 34 -8.96 9.16 1.81
CA ILE A 34 -9.76 10.40 1.76
C ILE A 34 -10.28 10.63 0.34
N TYR A 35 -11.45 11.22 0.23
CA TYR A 35 -11.91 11.82 -1.03
C TYR A 35 -11.34 13.22 -1.15
N LEU A 36 -10.79 13.53 -2.31
CA LEU A 36 -10.36 14.85 -2.72
C LEU A 36 -11.30 15.35 -3.82
N THR A 37 -11.81 16.56 -3.65
CA THR A 37 -12.65 17.26 -4.62
C THR A 37 -11.95 18.54 -5.06
N ILE A 38 -11.74 18.68 -6.37
CA ILE A 38 -11.19 19.91 -6.96
C ILE A 38 -12.39 20.72 -7.48
N PRO A 39 -12.75 21.87 -6.86
CA PRO A 39 -13.98 22.60 -7.21
C PRO A 39 -14.09 22.99 -8.68
N THR A 40 -12.95 23.23 -9.34
CA THR A 40 -12.89 23.53 -10.78
C THR A 40 -11.73 22.77 -11.40
N LEU A 41 -12.06 21.74 -12.18
CA LEU A 41 -11.06 20.99 -12.94
C LEU A 41 -10.47 21.85 -14.06
N ILE A 42 -9.14 21.84 -14.17
CA ILE A 42 -8.40 22.47 -15.28
C ILE A 42 -8.55 21.62 -16.55
N PHE A 43 -8.62 20.29 -16.39
CA PHE A 43 -8.85 19.33 -17.47
C PHE A 43 -10.15 18.56 -17.24
N PRO A 44 -11.00 18.39 -18.27
CA PRO A 44 -12.22 17.60 -18.16
C PRO A 44 -11.91 16.15 -17.72
N ASP A 45 -12.73 15.61 -16.82
CA ASP A 45 -12.65 14.22 -16.41
C ASP A 45 -14.05 13.59 -16.38
N SER A 46 -14.23 12.49 -17.11
CA SER A 46 -15.51 11.79 -17.25
C SER A 46 -16.00 11.17 -15.94
N LYS A 47 -15.12 10.85 -14.99
CA LYS A 47 -15.52 10.34 -13.67
C LYS A 47 -15.73 11.47 -12.65
N GLY A 48 -15.71 12.73 -13.09
CA GLY A 48 -16.03 13.91 -12.29
C GLY A 48 -14.86 14.45 -11.44
N ALA A 49 -15.18 15.46 -10.62
CA ALA A 49 -14.21 16.27 -9.90
C ALA A 49 -13.79 15.73 -8.52
N THR A 50 -14.15 14.50 -8.18
CA THR A 50 -13.87 13.87 -6.88
C THR A 50 -13.19 12.52 -7.07
N ARG A 51 -12.11 12.26 -6.32
CA ARG A 51 -11.40 10.97 -6.31
C ARG A 51 -11.00 10.58 -4.91
N HIS A 52 -11.03 9.29 -4.60
CA HIS A 52 -10.44 8.79 -3.37
C HIS A 52 -8.96 8.45 -3.57
N PHE A 53 -8.18 8.69 -2.53
CA PHE A 53 -6.77 8.32 -2.45
C PHE A 53 -6.48 7.79 -1.06
N THR A 54 -5.77 6.67 -0.97
CA THR A 54 -5.21 6.21 0.30
C THR A 54 -4.30 7.29 0.87
N ILE A 55 -4.40 7.52 2.18
CA ILE A 55 -3.45 8.36 2.90
C ILE A 55 -2.15 7.55 3.02
N SER A 56 -1.17 7.91 2.20
CA SER A 56 0.14 7.26 2.16
C SER A 56 1.06 7.71 3.29
N SER A 57 0.78 8.85 3.95
CA SER A 57 1.42 9.17 5.24
C SER A 57 0.90 8.26 6.35
N SER A 58 1.75 7.99 7.33
CA SER A 58 1.37 7.38 8.60
C SER A 58 0.77 8.44 9.52
N PRO A 59 -0.20 8.10 10.39
CA PRO A 59 -0.70 9.04 11.39
C PRO A 59 0.37 9.47 12.42
N THR A 60 1.57 8.88 12.40
CA THR A 60 2.74 9.30 13.19
C THR A 60 3.62 10.36 12.51
N GLU A 61 3.33 10.75 11.27
CA GLU A 61 4.15 11.71 10.50
C GLU A 61 3.67 13.17 10.61
N GLY A 62 2.93 13.49 11.66
CA GLY A 62 2.44 14.85 11.94
C GLY A 62 1.11 15.15 11.26
N GLU A 63 0.85 16.45 11.04
CA GLU A 63 -0.47 16.94 10.63
C GLU A 63 -0.66 16.98 9.11
N ILE A 64 0.40 16.81 8.32
CA ILE A 64 0.35 16.84 6.86
C ILE A 64 -0.09 15.48 6.31
N LEU A 65 -1.17 15.49 5.53
CA LEU A 65 -1.63 14.30 4.82
C LEU A 65 -0.85 14.17 3.51
N ARG A 66 -0.36 12.97 3.22
CA ARG A 66 0.29 12.67 1.94
C ARG A 66 -0.56 11.68 1.16
N VAL A 67 -0.96 12.05 -0.05
CA VAL A 67 -1.55 11.11 -1.02
C VAL A 67 -0.56 10.87 -2.14
N THR A 68 -0.44 9.63 -2.60
CA THR A 68 0.48 9.29 -3.69
C THR A 68 -0.28 8.59 -4.79
N THR A 69 -0.07 8.99 -6.04
CA THR A 69 -0.80 8.41 -7.16
C THR A 69 0.06 8.25 -8.39
N ARG A 70 -0.27 7.25 -9.21
CA ARG A 70 0.27 7.17 -10.57
C ARG A 70 -0.42 8.20 -11.45
N MET A 71 0.41 9.04 -12.05
CA MET A 71 0.05 10.01 -13.06
C MET A 71 -0.22 9.27 -14.37
N ARG A 72 -1.43 9.46 -14.88
CA ARG A 72 -1.89 8.84 -16.12
C ARG A 72 -2.57 9.88 -16.97
N GLU A 73 -2.29 9.84 -18.27
CA GLU A 73 -2.72 10.91 -19.18
C GLU A 73 -4.25 10.96 -19.34
N GLU A 74 -4.94 9.84 -19.14
CA GLU A 74 -6.39 9.74 -19.27
C GLU A 74 -7.18 10.38 -18.12
N SER A 75 -6.54 10.66 -16.96
CA SER A 75 -7.25 11.26 -15.82
C SER A 75 -7.13 12.78 -15.81
N GLY A 76 -8.18 13.45 -16.26
CA GLY A 76 -8.31 14.90 -16.14
C GLY A 76 -8.27 15.39 -14.69
N PHE A 77 -8.76 14.60 -13.72
CA PHE A 77 -8.66 14.91 -12.29
C PHE A 77 -7.20 14.97 -11.84
N LYS A 78 -6.41 13.93 -12.15
CA LYS A 78 -5.00 13.86 -11.71
C LYS A 78 -4.17 14.94 -12.39
N LYS A 79 -4.40 15.19 -13.69
CA LYS A 79 -3.79 16.33 -14.39
C LYS A 79 -4.17 17.66 -13.74
N SER A 80 -5.43 17.84 -13.37
CA SER A 80 -5.88 19.06 -12.70
C SER A 80 -5.21 19.22 -11.34
N LEU A 81 -5.12 18.14 -10.55
CA LEU A 81 -4.41 18.13 -9.27
C LEU A 81 -2.93 18.52 -9.42
N ASP A 82 -2.30 18.01 -10.48
CA ASP A 82 -0.89 18.27 -10.77
C ASP A 82 -0.62 19.65 -11.36
N GLU A 83 -1.62 20.31 -11.95
CA GLU A 83 -1.50 21.71 -12.38
C GLU A 83 -1.89 22.72 -11.28
N LEU A 84 -2.45 22.27 -10.15
CA LEU A 84 -2.78 23.20 -9.05
C LEU A 84 -1.51 23.85 -8.49
N PRO A 85 -1.46 25.18 -8.31
CA PRO A 85 -0.31 25.82 -7.68
C PRO A 85 -0.20 25.40 -6.20
N ILE A 86 1.01 25.40 -5.67
CA ILE A 86 1.23 25.30 -4.22
C ILE A 86 0.47 26.45 -3.54
N GLY A 87 -0.24 26.13 -2.47
CA GLY A 87 -1.16 27.01 -1.76
C GLY A 87 -2.63 26.88 -2.20
N ALA A 88 -2.92 26.16 -3.28
CA ALA A 88 -4.30 25.91 -3.70
C ALA A 88 -5.09 25.16 -2.63
N GLN A 89 -6.36 25.53 -2.46
CA GLN A 89 -7.31 24.84 -1.58
C GLN A 89 -8.16 23.86 -2.37
N ILE A 90 -8.27 22.64 -1.85
CA ILE A 90 -9.18 21.60 -2.32
C ILE A 90 -10.07 21.13 -1.17
N ASP A 91 -11.17 20.47 -1.51
CA ASP A 91 -12.08 19.90 -0.53
C ASP A 91 -11.72 18.45 -0.22
N GLY A 92 -11.69 18.11 1.07
CA GLY A 92 -11.44 16.76 1.56
C GLY A 92 -12.63 16.18 2.31
N GLU A 93 -12.91 14.89 2.13
CA GLU A 93 -13.90 14.12 2.89
C GLU A 93 -13.30 12.79 3.37
N GLY A 94 -13.44 12.50 4.66
CA GLY A 94 -12.86 11.33 5.32
C GLY A 94 -12.22 11.67 6.67
N PRO A 95 -11.35 10.79 7.20
CA PRO A 95 -10.87 9.54 6.59
C PRO A 95 -11.98 8.46 6.51
N ASN A 96 -11.83 7.55 5.55
CA ASN A 96 -12.75 6.44 5.26
C ASN A 96 -11.98 5.13 5.06
N GLY A 97 -12.71 4.02 5.03
CA GLY A 97 -12.16 2.70 4.70
C GLY A 97 -11.93 1.80 5.92
N THR A 98 -11.96 0.49 5.67
CA THR A 98 -11.81 -0.59 6.66
C THR A 98 -10.54 -1.42 6.44
N PHE A 99 -9.78 -1.14 5.39
CA PHE A 99 -8.47 -1.75 5.13
C PHE A 99 -7.39 -1.09 6.00
N VAL A 100 -7.50 -1.31 7.31
CA VAL A 100 -6.70 -0.62 8.33
C VAL A 100 -5.90 -1.60 9.16
N PHE A 101 -4.67 -1.22 9.53
CA PHE A 101 -3.87 -2.00 10.46
C PHE A 101 -4.32 -1.75 11.90
N ASP A 102 -4.55 -2.83 12.65
CA ASP A 102 -4.88 -2.81 14.08
C ASP A 102 -3.66 -3.34 14.86
N GLU A 103 -3.23 -2.60 15.89
CA GLU A 103 -2.13 -2.99 16.78
C GLU A 103 -2.41 -4.29 17.53
N GLY A 104 -3.68 -4.66 17.71
CA GLY A 104 -4.10 -5.93 18.30
C GLY A 104 -3.74 -7.15 17.45
N GLU A 105 -3.35 -6.95 16.19
CA GLU A 105 -3.02 -8.03 15.27
C GLU A 105 -1.62 -8.62 15.54
N LYS A 106 -1.60 -9.72 16.29
CA LYS A 106 -0.39 -10.46 16.68
C LYS A 106 0.09 -11.49 15.64
N LEU A 107 -0.56 -11.56 14.47
CA LEU A 107 -0.24 -12.55 13.44
C LEU A 107 0.94 -12.07 12.57
N ASN A 108 1.64 -13.04 11.97
CA ASN A 108 2.64 -12.76 10.94
C ASN A 108 1.91 -12.27 9.68
N ASN A 109 2.21 -11.05 9.24
CA ASN A 109 1.50 -10.44 8.11
C ASN A 109 2.31 -10.56 6.82
N VAL A 110 1.63 -10.97 5.75
CA VAL A 110 2.18 -10.91 4.39
C VAL A 110 1.42 -9.85 3.61
N PHE A 111 2.12 -8.80 3.20
CA PHE A 111 1.58 -7.74 2.36
C PHE A 111 1.92 -8.04 0.92
N VAL A 112 0.95 -7.99 0.02
CA VAL A 112 1.14 -8.17 -1.42
C VAL A 112 0.65 -6.91 -2.12
N ALA A 113 1.61 -6.10 -2.57
CA ALA A 113 1.36 -4.81 -3.18
C ALA A 113 1.50 -4.87 -4.70
N GLY A 114 0.56 -4.29 -5.44
CA GLY A 114 0.61 -4.12 -6.89
C GLY A 114 0.71 -2.65 -7.27
N GLY A 115 1.86 -2.24 -7.79
CA GLY A 115 2.09 -0.87 -8.27
C GLY A 115 1.78 0.19 -7.20
N ILE A 116 0.76 1.02 -7.43
CA ILE A 116 0.35 2.07 -6.47
C ILE A 116 -0.40 1.53 -5.24
N GLY A 117 -0.83 0.26 -5.25
CA GLY A 117 -1.38 -0.42 -4.06
C GLY A 117 -0.38 -0.53 -2.89
N ILE A 118 0.82 -0.01 -3.05
CA ILE A 118 1.81 0.17 -1.98
C ILE A 118 1.41 1.23 -0.95
N THR A 119 0.55 2.18 -1.30
CA THR A 119 0.22 3.34 -0.45
C THR A 119 -0.33 2.98 0.95
N PRO A 120 -1.30 2.05 1.11
CA PRO A 120 -1.73 1.66 2.45
C PRO A 120 -0.59 0.99 3.23
N PHE A 121 0.18 0.12 2.58
CA PHE A 121 1.26 -0.61 3.24
C PHE A 121 2.40 0.31 3.68
N ARG A 122 2.71 1.37 2.93
CA ARG A 122 3.69 2.36 3.36
C ARG A 122 3.22 3.09 4.64
N SER A 123 1.95 3.48 4.70
CA SER A 123 1.34 4.07 5.90
C SER A 123 1.42 3.11 7.09
N MET A 124 1.03 1.85 6.92
CA MET A 124 1.08 0.80 7.96
C MET A 124 2.50 0.50 8.43
N ILE A 125 3.44 0.30 7.51
CA ILE A 125 4.84 -0.02 7.83
C ILE A 125 5.49 1.15 8.59
N LYS A 126 5.28 2.38 8.13
CA LYS A 126 5.82 3.57 8.81
C LYS A 126 5.22 3.73 10.22
N TYR A 127 3.94 3.44 10.39
CA TYR A 127 3.28 3.42 11.71
C TYR A 127 3.93 2.39 12.65
N ILE A 128 4.11 1.16 12.18
CA ILE A 128 4.77 0.06 12.92
C ILE A 128 6.17 0.46 13.37
N VAL A 129 6.96 1.06 12.47
CA VAL A 129 8.32 1.54 12.74
C VAL A 129 8.31 2.65 13.80
N ASP A 130 7.50 3.69 13.62
CA ASP A 130 7.49 4.85 14.52
C ASP A 130 7.00 4.51 15.93
N LYS A 131 6.12 3.52 16.03
CA LYS A 131 5.61 2.99 17.31
C LYS A 131 6.52 1.91 17.92
N ASN A 132 7.63 1.54 17.26
CA ASN A 132 8.53 0.45 17.66
C ASN A 132 7.79 -0.88 17.90
N LEU A 133 6.80 -1.19 17.06
CA LEU A 133 6.04 -2.43 17.18
C LEU A 133 6.87 -3.61 16.64
N THR A 134 6.78 -4.76 17.30
CA THR A 134 7.49 -5.99 16.91
C THR A 134 6.72 -6.82 15.87
N THR A 135 5.67 -6.26 15.28
CA THR A 135 4.82 -6.95 14.30
C THR A 135 5.65 -7.43 13.10
N PRO A 136 5.67 -8.73 12.79
CA PRO A 136 6.41 -9.24 11.64
C PRO A 136 5.69 -8.94 10.34
N ILE A 137 6.38 -8.28 9.41
CA ILE A 137 5.86 -7.92 8.08
C ILE A 137 6.75 -8.52 7.00
N TYR A 138 6.14 -9.23 6.05
CA TYR A 138 6.78 -9.54 4.79
C TYR A 138 6.01 -8.91 3.63
N LEU A 139 6.62 -7.92 2.99
CA LEU A 139 6.06 -7.23 1.84
C LEU A 139 6.58 -7.85 0.55
N ILE A 140 5.67 -8.40 -0.26
CA ILE A 140 5.90 -8.78 -1.65
C ILE A 140 5.40 -7.62 -2.51
N TYR A 141 6.33 -6.82 -3.03
CA TYR A 141 6.01 -5.65 -3.83
C TYR A 141 6.21 -5.93 -5.33
N SER A 142 5.10 -6.07 -6.05
CA SER A 142 5.07 -6.29 -7.49
C SER A 142 4.84 -4.99 -8.26
N ASN A 143 5.66 -4.78 -9.29
CA ASN A 143 5.55 -3.64 -10.20
C ASN A 143 5.91 -4.05 -11.64
N SER A 144 5.44 -3.31 -12.64
CA SER A 144 5.75 -3.58 -14.04
C SER A 144 7.24 -3.53 -14.34
N ASP A 145 7.94 -2.56 -13.74
CA ASP A 145 9.37 -2.30 -13.93
C ASP A 145 10.10 -2.24 -12.57
N ASN A 146 11.38 -1.90 -12.60
CA ASN A 146 12.22 -1.77 -11.42
C ASN A 146 12.06 -0.43 -10.68
N ASP A 147 11.14 0.44 -11.10
CA ASP A 147 10.94 1.75 -10.51
C ASP A 147 9.87 1.69 -9.41
N PHE A 148 10.27 1.11 -8.27
CA PHE A 148 9.39 0.91 -7.12
C PHE A 148 9.21 2.20 -6.32
N VAL A 149 7.97 2.60 -6.13
CA VAL A 149 7.60 3.79 -5.32
C VAL A 149 8.04 3.56 -3.87
N PHE A 150 8.69 4.54 -3.25
CA PHE A 150 9.23 4.48 -1.88
C PHE A 150 10.34 3.44 -1.66
N LYS A 151 10.97 2.90 -2.71
CA LYS A 151 12.01 1.86 -2.56
C LYS A 151 13.11 2.23 -1.56
N LYS A 152 13.63 3.46 -1.68
CA LYS A 152 14.70 3.95 -0.80
C LYS A 152 14.27 3.93 0.68
N GLU A 153 13.07 4.40 0.97
CA GLU A 153 12.50 4.40 2.32
C GLU A 153 12.37 2.97 2.87
N PHE A 154 11.86 2.03 2.06
CA PHE A 154 11.76 0.63 2.48
C PHE A 154 13.11 -0.05 2.68
N ASP A 155 14.09 0.22 1.82
CA ASP A 155 15.44 -0.32 1.97
C ASP A 155 16.09 0.16 3.28
N GLU A 156 15.90 1.44 3.64
CA GLU A 156 16.37 2.02 4.91
C GLU A 156 15.66 1.37 6.12
N ILE A 157 14.33 1.17 6.04
CA ILE A 157 13.56 0.49 7.09
C ILE A 157 14.05 -0.95 7.30
N VAL A 158 14.21 -1.73 6.23
CA VAL A 158 14.65 -3.13 6.31
C VAL A 158 16.06 -3.26 6.89
N SER A 159 16.92 -2.26 6.66
CA SER A 159 18.28 -2.24 7.23
C SER A 159 18.30 -2.09 8.76
N SER A 160 17.27 -1.49 9.34
CA SER A 160 17.17 -1.15 10.77
C SER A 160 16.13 -1.98 11.54
N HIS A 161 15.19 -2.63 10.83
CA HIS A 161 14.05 -3.36 11.42
C HIS A 161 14.03 -4.81 10.94
N PRO A 162 14.62 -5.76 11.69
CA PRO A 162 14.75 -7.14 11.25
C PRO A 162 13.42 -7.89 11.11
N ASN A 163 12.36 -7.42 11.78
CA ASN A 163 10.98 -7.92 11.68
C ASN A 163 10.28 -7.50 10.38
N ILE A 164 10.87 -6.61 9.58
CA ILE A 164 10.32 -6.16 8.30
C ILE A 164 11.22 -6.68 7.18
N LYS A 165 10.60 -7.32 6.19
CA LYS A 165 11.27 -7.87 5.01
C LYS A 165 10.51 -7.42 3.76
N VAL A 166 11.25 -7.13 2.69
CA VAL A 166 10.68 -6.71 1.41
C VAL A 166 11.26 -7.56 0.28
N GLN A 167 10.39 -8.08 -0.57
CA GLN A 167 10.71 -8.76 -1.81
C GLN A 167 10.13 -7.96 -2.98
N TYR A 168 11.01 -7.35 -3.76
CA TYR A 168 10.63 -6.65 -4.99
C TYR A 168 10.48 -7.66 -6.14
N VAL A 169 9.44 -7.48 -6.97
CA VAL A 169 9.13 -8.37 -8.11
C VAL A 169 8.80 -7.53 -9.35
N PRO A 170 9.80 -7.23 -10.20
CA PRO A 170 9.61 -6.56 -11.47
C PRO A 170 9.01 -7.53 -12.51
N THR A 171 7.73 -7.38 -12.82
CA THR A 171 7.01 -8.37 -13.64
C THR A 171 7.47 -8.39 -15.10
N SER A 172 8.07 -7.32 -15.62
CA SER A 172 8.62 -7.31 -16.99
C SER A 172 9.78 -8.29 -17.17
N THR A 173 10.53 -8.57 -16.11
CA THR A 173 11.72 -9.44 -16.16
C THR A 173 11.50 -10.76 -15.45
N GLU A 174 10.69 -10.78 -14.39
CA GLU A 174 10.46 -11.99 -13.60
C GLU A 174 9.12 -12.65 -13.92
N GLY A 175 8.19 -11.98 -14.62
CA GLY A 175 6.81 -12.43 -14.82
C GLY A 175 5.91 -12.17 -13.61
N HIS A 176 4.61 -12.42 -13.75
CA HIS A 176 3.63 -12.19 -12.68
C HIS A 176 3.79 -13.15 -11.49
N LEU A 177 3.21 -12.77 -10.34
CA LEU A 177 3.17 -13.63 -9.15
C LEU A 177 2.27 -14.84 -9.42
N ASP A 178 2.71 -16.00 -8.96
CA ASP A 178 1.99 -17.28 -9.03
C ASP A 178 2.21 -18.09 -7.76
N GLU A 179 1.57 -19.26 -7.67
CA GLU A 179 1.68 -20.17 -6.53
C GLU A 179 3.14 -20.57 -6.24
N LEU A 180 3.95 -20.83 -7.28
CA LEU A 180 5.33 -21.27 -7.12
C LEU A 180 6.21 -20.17 -6.52
N LYS A 181 6.09 -18.93 -7.02
CA LYS A 181 6.83 -17.78 -6.49
C LYS A 181 6.40 -17.45 -5.06
N ILE A 182 5.10 -17.41 -4.78
CA ILE A 182 4.60 -17.15 -3.43
C ILE A 182 5.14 -18.22 -2.47
N SER A 183 5.00 -19.50 -2.83
CA SER A 183 5.52 -20.62 -2.03
C SER A 183 7.03 -20.49 -1.78
N LYS A 184 7.80 -20.17 -2.83
CA LYS A 184 9.26 -19.97 -2.74
C LYS A 184 9.60 -18.80 -1.82
N PHE A 185 8.93 -17.67 -1.96
CA PHE A 185 9.16 -16.49 -1.15
C PHE A 185 8.86 -16.77 0.32
N ILE A 186 7.72 -17.37 0.64
CA ILE A 186 7.35 -17.69 2.02
C ILE A 186 8.28 -18.74 2.63
N THR A 187 8.66 -19.78 1.87
CA THR A 187 9.52 -20.86 2.38
C THR A 187 10.96 -20.39 2.61
N ASN A 188 11.45 -19.46 1.79
CA ASN A 188 12.80 -18.89 1.93
C ASN A 188 12.88 -17.88 3.07
N GLN A 189 11.78 -17.22 3.42
CA GLN A 189 11.74 -16.42 4.63
C GLN A 189 11.71 -17.36 5.84
N LYS A 190 12.82 -17.40 6.58
CA LYS A 190 12.85 -18.01 7.91
C LYS A 190 12.05 -17.13 8.89
N PHE A 191 10.73 -17.03 8.72
CA PHE A 191 9.85 -16.53 9.79
C PHE A 191 10.16 -17.38 11.02
N ASP A 192 10.75 -16.76 12.06
CA ASP A 192 11.34 -17.38 13.25
C ASP A 192 11.18 -18.92 13.31
N MET A 193 12.19 -19.60 12.72
CA MET A 193 12.25 -21.05 12.60
C MET A 193 12.97 -21.67 13.80
N SER A 194 12.51 -21.38 15.01
CA SER A 194 13.10 -21.93 16.23
C SER A 194 13.00 -23.47 16.37
N GLN A 195 12.47 -24.23 15.39
CA GLN A 195 12.57 -25.70 15.37
C GLN A 195 12.89 -26.29 13.97
N PRO A 196 14.14 -26.74 13.74
CA PRO A 196 14.52 -27.50 12.55
C PRO A 196 14.08 -28.98 12.67
N GLY A 197 13.31 -29.50 11.69
CA GLY A 197 13.09 -30.95 11.58
C GLY A 197 11.80 -31.45 10.92
N ARG A 198 10.82 -30.61 10.57
CA ARG A 198 9.51 -31.05 10.00
C ARG A 198 9.04 -30.17 8.82
N ALA A 199 9.86 -30.01 7.79
CA ALA A 199 9.74 -28.89 6.85
C ALA A 199 8.55 -28.93 5.86
N ILE A 200 8.00 -30.10 5.47
CA ILE A 200 7.03 -30.17 4.36
C ILE A 200 5.56 -30.21 4.81
N GLU A 201 5.23 -30.74 5.98
CA GLU A 201 3.85 -30.69 6.51
C GLU A 201 3.58 -29.41 7.31
N ASN A 202 4.62 -28.81 7.89
CA ASN A 202 4.48 -27.59 8.69
C ASN A 202 4.27 -26.31 7.86
N TRP A 203 4.67 -26.24 6.60
CA TRP A 203 4.55 -24.99 5.85
C TRP A 203 3.09 -24.65 5.52
N LYS A 204 2.24 -25.66 5.24
CA LYS A 204 0.80 -25.45 5.02
C LYS A 204 0.07 -24.99 6.29
N LEU A 205 0.38 -25.58 7.43
CA LEU A 205 -0.15 -25.13 8.73
C LEU A 205 0.37 -23.72 9.11
N LYS A 206 1.61 -23.39 8.72
CA LYS A 206 2.19 -22.06 8.94
C LYS A 206 1.56 -21.01 8.02
N ILE A 207 1.39 -21.30 6.73
CA ILE A 207 0.83 -20.33 5.78
C ILE A 207 -0.63 -20.01 6.07
N SER A 208 -1.39 -20.98 6.60
CA SER A 208 -2.76 -20.79 7.10
C SER A 208 -2.85 -19.95 8.38
N SER A 209 -1.74 -19.76 9.10
CA SER A 209 -1.71 -18.90 10.29
C SER A 209 -1.32 -17.45 9.98
N LEU A 210 -0.85 -17.18 8.75
CA LEU A 210 -0.50 -15.83 8.32
C LEU A 210 -1.76 -15.04 8.01
N THR A 211 -1.70 -13.73 8.16
CA THR A 211 -2.69 -12.86 7.55
C THR A 211 -2.16 -12.24 6.27
N TRP A 212 -2.93 -12.39 5.20
CA TRP A 212 -2.61 -11.93 3.86
C TRP A 212 -3.33 -10.63 3.57
N TRP A 213 -2.58 -9.62 3.17
CA TRP A 213 -3.12 -8.34 2.79
C TRP A 213 -2.82 -8.07 1.33
N LEU A 214 -3.85 -7.83 0.54
CA LEU A 214 -3.75 -7.68 -0.91
C LEU A 214 -4.19 -6.28 -1.29
N CYS A 215 -3.32 -5.49 -1.93
CA CYS A 215 -3.71 -4.18 -2.44
C CYS A 215 -3.07 -3.90 -3.79
N GLY A 216 -3.89 -3.54 -4.77
CA GLY A 216 -3.42 -3.28 -6.14
C GLY A 216 -4.52 -3.37 -7.20
N PRO A 217 -4.14 -3.62 -8.46
CA PRO A 217 -5.11 -3.73 -9.55
C PRO A 217 -6.08 -4.90 -9.35
N PRO A 218 -7.38 -4.77 -9.68
CA PRO A 218 -8.34 -5.85 -9.53
C PRO A 218 -7.86 -7.18 -10.11
N PRO A 219 -7.30 -7.25 -11.34
CA PRO A 219 -6.80 -8.51 -11.88
C PRO A 219 -5.71 -9.18 -11.02
N MET A 220 -4.85 -8.37 -10.39
CA MET A 220 -3.78 -8.87 -9.52
C MET A 220 -4.34 -9.37 -8.20
N VAL A 221 -5.26 -8.62 -7.59
CA VAL A 221 -5.91 -9.04 -6.34
C VAL A 221 -6.74 -10.29 -6.56
N ASP A 222 -7.58 -10.34 -7.60
CA ASP A 222 -8.39 -11.51 -7.97
C ASP A 222 -7.52 -12.75 -8.21
N THR A 223 -6.41 -12.58 -8.94
CA THR A 223 -5.46 -13.67 -9.18
C THR A 223 -4.84 -14.16 -7.86
N MET A 224 -4.48 -13.24 -6.97
CA MET A 224 -3.85 -13.61 -5.70
C MET A 224 -4.83 -14.27 -4.73
N GLU A 225 -6.08 -13.81 -4.67
CA GLU A 225 -7.15 -14.47 -3.92
C GLU A 225 -7.33 -15.93 -4.40
N ASN A 226 -7.31 -16.15 -5.71
CA ASN A 226 -7.39 -17.50 -6.28
C ASN A 226 -6.17 -18.37 -5.96
N VAL A 227 -4.95 -17.80 -6.04
CA VAL A 227 -3.72 -18.51 -5.67
C VAL A 227 -3.76 -18.92 -4.20
N LEU A 228 -4.09 -18.00 -3.30
CA LEU A 228 -4.21 -18.28 -1.86
C LEU A 228 -5.30 -19.31 -1.56
N GLY A 229 -6.44 -19.26 -2.26
CA GLY A 229 -7.49 -20.27 -2.16
C GLY A 229 -7.02 -21.67 -2.57
N LYS A 230 -6.27 -21.80 -3.67
CA LYS A 230 -5.65 -23.08 -4.09
C LYS A 230 -4.63 -23.60 -3.06
N MET A 231 -3.97 -22.70 -2.35
CA MET A 231 -3.05 -23.02 -1.25
C MET A 231 -3.78 -23.37 0.07
N GLY A 232 -5.11 -23.27 0.11
CA GLY A 232 -5.93 -23.61 1.28
C GLY A 232 -6.08 -22.48 2.31
N ILE A 233 -5.76 -21.23 1.95
CA ILE A 233 -5.98 -20.06 2.81
C ILE A 233 -7.46 -19.67 2.75
N THR A 234 -8.10 -19.55 3.92
CA THR A 234 -9.50 -19.15 4.01
C THR A 234 -9.64 -17.62 4.01
N SER A 235 -10.81 -17.13 3.61
CA SER A 235 -11.10 -15.69 3.51
C SER A 235 -10.92 -14.93 4.83
N ASN A 236 -11.04 -15.60 5.99
CA ASN A 236 -10.81 -14.97 7.30
C ASN A 236 -9.36 -14.53 7.51
N HIS A 237 -8.43 -15.08 6.72
CA HIS A 237 -7.01 -14.73 6.72
C HIS A 237 -6.63 -13.83 5.54
N ILE A 238 -7.60 -13.35 4.77
CA ILE A 238 -7.36 -12.50 3.60
C ILE A 238 -8.07 -11.17 3.80
N ARG A 239 -7.31 -10.09 3.74
CA ARG A 239 -7.82 -8.72 3.65
C ARG A 239 -7.44 -8.19 2.28
N SER A 240 -8.39 -7.63 1.55
CA SER A 240 -8.10 -7.12 0.21
C SER A 240 -8.74 -5.77 -0.05
N GLU A 241 -8.03 -4.94 -0.80
CA GLU A 241 -8.52 -3.67 -1.33
C GLU A 241 -8.17 -3.58 -2.82
N LYS A 242 -9.18 -3.39 -3.67
CA LYS A 242 -9.04 -3.34 -5.13
C LYS A 242 -9.11 -1.89 -5.58
N PHE A 243 -8.06 -1.39 -6.22
CA PHE A 243 -8.05 -0.02 -6.72
C PHE A 243 -8.79 0.05 -8.06
N THR A 244 -10.06 0.43 -8.00
CA THR A 244 -10.93 0.59 -9.17
C THR A 244 -10.89 2.04 -9.64
N GLY A 245 -9.85 2.42 -10.37
CA GLY A 245 -9.69 3.82 -10.76
C GLY A 245 -8.56 4.13 -11.73
N TYR A 246 -7.98 3.07 -12.32
CA TYR A 246 -7.06 3.18 -13.44
C TYR A 246 -7.68 3.97 -14.59
#